data_AF-A0A1F3JT08-F1
#
_entry.id   AF-A0A1F3JT08-F1
#
_cell.length_a   1.000
_cell.length_b   1.000
_cell.length_c   1.000
_cell.angle_alpha   90.00
_cell.angle_beta   90.00
_cell.angle_gamma   90.00
#
_symmetry.space_group_name_H-M   'P 1'
#
loop_
_entity.id
_entity.type
_entity.pdbx_description
1 polymer ?
#
loop_
_entity_poly.entity_id
_entity_poly.type
_entity_poly.pdbx_seq_one_letter_code
_entity_poly.pdbx_strand_id
1 'polypeptide(L)'
;MYVMAIALFTLGLSTSCQKDETNTSADVTSEVADEIASSLASPSTGITDEMADFTENVEDNYSSLKSAVPDTLYAVDTLFTKSNNNGATFLFNYSYDLAYGLVYESGNTYAYYNGSLSGSYDGTRFSGSEDRTNVWNLSGFAVSATVYTLNGTIERDGSTQSKIGAMSYMKSASEITVTNVKMNKGTYDLEGGELNWHISGTVAGQSFDYTASVVFSGNGTAELTLEGEIYIINLTTGTIE
;
A
#
# COMPACT_ATOMS: atom_id res chain seq x y z
N MET A 1 66.06 -3.62 -58.12
CA MET A 1 64.77 -2.93 -58.28
C MET A 1 63.97 -3.21 -57.02
N TYR A 2 63.66 -2.15 -56.26
CA TYR A 2 62.67 -1.94 -55.17
C TYR A 2 62.02 -3.14 -54.44
N VAL A 3 61.69 -3.14 -53.13
CA VAL A 3 61.96 -2.41 -51.87
C VAL A 3 60.83 -2.88 -50.92
N MET A 4 61.18 -3.09 -49.64
CA MET A 4 60.38 -3.07 -48.40
C MET A 4 58.98 -3.71 -48.30
N ALA A 5 58.87 -4.52 -47.24
CA ALA A 5 57.66 -4.91 -46.54
C ALA A 5 56.87 -3.72 -45.97
N ILE A 6 55.54 -3.84 -45.99
CA ILE A 6 54.63 -3.06 -45.14
C ILE A 6 53.66 -4.06 -44.50
N ALA A 7 53.84 -4.27 -43.20
CA ALA A 7 52.87 -4.92 -42.32
C ALA A 7 51.80 -3.88 -41.96
N LEU A 8 50.54 -4.14 -42.34
CA LEU A 8 49.42 -3.32 -41.89
C LEU A 8 49.01 -3.76 -40.48
N PHE A 9 49.35 -2.91 -39.52
CA PHE A 9 48.87 -2.92 -38.14
C PHE A 9 47.57 -2.11 -38.09
N THR A 10 46.42 -2.77 -38.12
CA THR A 10 45.11 -2.11 -37.95
C THR A 10 44.83 -1.91 -36.47
N LEU A 11 45.12 -0.70 -35.99
CA LEU A 11 44.73 -0.17 -34.69
C LEU A 11 43.20 0.02 -34.61
N GLY A 12 42.65 -0.33 -33.44
CA GLY A 12 41.23 -0.34 -33.16
C GLY A 12 40.60 1.05 -33.04
N LEU A 13 39.30 1.06 -33.33
CA LEU A 13 38.35 2.04 -32.82
C LEU A 13 37.28 1.24 -32.08
N SER A 14 37.50 0.99 -30.79
CA SER A 14 36.42 0.61 -29.89
C SER A 14 35.55 1.83 -29.71
N THR A 15 34.39 1.84 -30.37
CA THR A 15 33.30 2.77 -30.11
C THR A 15 32.91 2.64 -28.65
N SER A 16 33.33 3.60 -27.83
CA SER A 16 32.78 3.82 -26.51
C SER A 16 31.28 4.14 -26.70
N CYS A 17 30.42 3.15 -26.50
CA CYS A 17 29.02 3.43 -26.20
C CYS A 17 29.01 4.32 -24.95
N GLN A 18 28.80 5.62 -25.14
CA GLN A 18 28.21 6.42 -24.07
C GLN A 18 26.88 5.74 -23.77
N LYS A 19 26.76 5.19 -22.56
CA LYS A 19 25.48 4.76 -22.03
C LYS A 19 24.69 6.05 -21.88
N ASP A 20 23.73 6.26 -22.76
CA ASP A 20 22.84 7.41 -22.69
C ASP A 20 22.13 7.38 -21.33
N GLU A 21 22.54 8.29 -20.44
CA GLU A 21 21.80 8.58 -19.22
C GLU A 21 20.68 9.54 -19.58
N THR A 22 19.55 9.00 -20.01
CA THR A 22 18.34 9.78 -20.25
C THR A 22 17.12 9.00 -19.77
N ASN A 23 16.51 9.54 -18.71
CA ASN A 23 15.20 9.26 -18.08
C ASN A 23 15.20 8.79 -16.62
N THR A 24 16.06 9.36 -15.78
CA THR A 24 16.12 8.96 -14.36
C THR A 24 14.90 9.39 -13.51
N SER A 25 14.12 10.40 -13.91
CA SER A 25 12.95 10.87 -13.14
C SER A 25 11.65 10.12 -13.48
N ALA A 26 11.39 9.86 -14.77
CA ALA A 26 10.18 9.13 -15.19
C ALA A 26 10.22 7.68 -14.68
N ASP A 27 11.41 7.08 -14.66
CA ASP A 27 11.63 5.76 -14.11
C ASP A 27 11.31 5.73 -12.60
N VAL A 28 11.77 6.72 -11.82
CA VAL A 28 11.50 6.82 -10.37
C VAL A 28 10.01 6.99 -10.08
N THR A 29 9.32 7.92 -10.77
CA THR A 29 7.87 8.13 -10.56
C THR A 29 7.07 6.86 -10.85
N SER A 30 7.41 6.14 -11.92
CA SER A 30 6.73 4.88 -12.27
C SER A 30 6.94 3.78 -11.22
N GLU A 31 8.15 3.67 -10.66
CA GLU A 31 8.45 2.71 -9.60
C GLU A 31 7.72 3.05 -8.30
N VAL A 32 7.59 4.34 -7.98
CA VAL A 32 6.79 4.79 -6.83
C VAL A 32 5.30 4.50 -7.04
N ALA A 33 4.78 4.68 -8.25
CA ALA A 33 3.39 4.34 -8.56
C ALA A 33 3.12 2.84 -8.37
N ASP A 34 4.01 1.99 -8.87
CA ASP A 34 3.94 0.53 -8.71
C ASP A 34 4.03 0.11 -7.23
N GLU A 35 4.86 0.77 -6.42
CA GLU A 35 4.96 0.56 -4.96
C GLU A 35 3.65 0.93 -4.24
N ILE A 36 3.05 2.08 -4.58
CA ILE A 36 1.75 2.50 -4.04
C ILE A 36 0.68 1.47 -4.40
N ALA A 37 0.63 1.06 -5.67
CA ALA A 37 -0.31 0.04 -6.15
C ALA A 37 -0.16 -1.29 -5.40
N SER A 38 1.08 -1.74 -5.20
CA SER A 38 1.35 -2.97 -4.46
C SER A 38 0.96 -2.85 -2.98
N SER A 39 1.18 -1.69 -2.35
CA SER A 39 0.86 -1.45 -0.94
C SER A 39 -0.65 -1.42 -0.67
N LEU A 40 -1.45 -1.06 -1.68
CA LEU A 40 -2.91 -1.13 -1.59
C LEU A 40 -3.45 -2.55 -1.76
N ALA A 41 -2.74 -3.43 -2.46
CA ALA A 41 -3.27 -4.69 -2.95
C ALA A 41 -3.74 -5.66 -1.86
N SER A 42 -4.88 -6.31 -2.09
CA SER A 42 -5.47 -7.26 -1.13
C SER A 42 -4.72 -8.57 -0.83
N PRO A 43 -3.98 -9.24 -1.74
CA PRO A 43 -3.47 -10.59 -1.48
C PRO A 43 -2.29 -10.64 -0.48
N SER A 44 -1.87 -9.50 0.04
CA SER A 44 -0.64 -9.32 0.79
C SER A 44 -0.80 -8.64 2.15
N THR A 45 -2.00 -8.61 2.74
CA THR A 45 -2.32 -7.71 3.87
C THR A 45 -2.12 -6.23 3.53
N GLY A 46 -2.33 -5.88 2.25
CA GLY A 46 -2.28 -4.48 1.82
C GLY A 46 -3.36 -3.66 2.51
N ILE A 47 -3.20 -2.35 2.41
CA ILE A 47 -4.00 -1.39 3.17
C ILE A 47 -5.50 -1.62 2.99
N THR A 48 -5.97 -1.94 1.78
CA THR A 48 -7.40 -2.14 1.54
C THR A 48 -7.95 -3.44 2.14
N ASP A 49 -7.13 -4.49 2.22
CA ASP A 49 -7.49 -5.76 2.88
C ASP A 49 -7.70 -5.53 4.37
N GLU A 50 -6.77 -4.81 5.01
CA GLU A 50 -6.84 -4.53 6.44
C GLU A 50 -8.05 -3.63 6.79
N MET A 51 -8.40 -2.67 5.91
CA MET A 51 -9.63 -1.88 6.05
C MET A 51 -10.91 -2.74 5.99
N ALA A 52 -10.94 -3.73 5.09
CA ALA A 52 -12.04 -4.67 4.95
C ALA A 52 -12.13 -5.61 6.17
N ASP A 53 -11.01 -6.24 6.54
CA ASP A 53 -10.88 -7.13 7.72
C ASP A 53 -11.36 -6.40 8.99
N PHE A 54 -10.94 -5.15 9.21
CA PHE A 54 -11.40 -4.35 10.35
C PHE A 54 -12.91 -4.09 10.31
N THR A 55 -13.44 -3.71 9.14
CA THR A 55 -14.88 -3.42 8.97
C THR A 55 -15.73 -4.66 9.23
N GLU A 56 -15.36 -5.80 8.66
CA GLU A 56 -16.03 -7.09 8.86
C GLU A 56 -15.98 -7.52 10.33
N ASN A 57 -14.79 -7.45 10.95
CA ASN A 57 -14.63 -7.85 12.35
C ASN A 57 -15.51 -7.01 13.29
N VAL A 58 -15.59 -5.71 13.08
CA VAL A 58 -16.44 -4.84 13.88
C VAL A 58 -17.92 -5.15 13.67
N GLU A 59 -18.36 -5.45 12.45
CA GLU A 59 -19.76 -5.79 12.16
C GLU A 59 -20.16 -7.12 12.81
N ASP A 60 -19.34 -8.16 12.65
CA ASP A 60 -19.59 -9.48 13.23
C ASP A 60 -19.73 -9.44 14.75
N ASN A 61 -18.96 -8.55 15.38
CA ASN A 61 -19.01 -8.34 16.82
C ASN A 61 -20.00 -7.24 17.22
N TYR A 62 -20.59 -6.47 16.30
CA TYR A 62 -21.40 -5.29 16.62
C TYR A 62 -22.55 -5.60 17.59
N SER A 63 -23.23 -6.73 17.41
CA SER A 63 -24.36 -7.12 18.27
C SER A 63 -23.95 -7.48 19.71
N SER A 64 -22.82 -8.17 19.89
CA SER A 64 -22.26 -8.46 21.21
C SER A 64 -21.76 -7.16 21.86
N LEU A 65 -21.13 -6.29 21.07
CA LEU A 65 -20.60 -5.00 21.51
C LEU A 65 -21.70 -4.00 21.91
N LYS A 66 -22.81 -3.95 21.18
CA LYS A 66 -23.96 -3.04 21.44
C LYS A 66 -24.74 -3.40 22.70
N SER A 67 -24.75 -4.67 23.09
CA SER A 67 -25.51 -5.14 24.26
C SER A 67 -24.90 -4.72 25.61
N ALA A 68 -23.71 -4.10 25.60
CA ALA A 68 -22.90 -3.79 26.78
C ALA A 68 -22.78 -2.27 27.11
N VAL A 69 -23.93 -1.61 27.37
CA VAL A 69 -24.08 -0.33 28.15
C VAL A 69 -24.25 0.97 27.30
N PRO A 70 -25.02 1.99 27.78
CA PRO A 70 -25.03 3.34 27.21
C PRO A 70 -23.77 4.11 27.63
N ASP A 71 -23.15 4.84 26.71
CA ASP A 71 -21.94 5.67 26.91
C ASP A 71 -20.71 4.88 27.41
N THR A 72 -20.34 3.80 26.71
CA THR A 72 -19.16 2.98 27.05
C THR A 72 -18.20 2.76 25.89
N LEU A 73 -16.91 2.73 26.24
CA LEU A 73 -15.79 2.26 25.44
C LEU A 73 -15.64 0.74 25.68
N TYR A 74 -15.78 -0.06 24.64
CA TYR A 74 -15.33 -1.45 24.63
C TYR A 74 -14.05 -1.53 23.83
N ALA A 75 -12.99 -2.11 24.42
CA ALA A 75 -11.67 -2.21 23.82
C ALA A 75 -11.18 -3.66 23.87
N VAL A 76 -10.54 -4.10 22.79
CA VAL A 76 -9.79 -5.35 22.70
C VAL A 76 -8.36 -5.03 22.31
N ASP A 77 -7.41 -5.56 23.08
CA ASP A 77 -5.99 -5.60 22.71
C ASP A 77 -5.62 -7.01 22.27
N THR A 78 -4.94 -7.15 21.14
CA THR A 78 -4.50 -8.45 20.62
C THR A 78 -3.09 -8.37 20.05
N LEU A 79 -2.27 -9.36 20.42
CA LEU A 79 -0.97 -9.63 19.81
C LEU A 79 -1.03 -10.97 19.08
N PHE A 80 -0.74 -10.97 17.77
CA PHE A 80 -0.76 -12.20 16.97
C PHE A 80 0.14 -12.10 15.74
N THR A 81 0.33 -13.22 15.06
CA THR A 81 1.07 -13.31 13.80
C THR A 81 0.16 -13.85 12.70
N LYS A 82 0.15 -13.19 11.53
CA LYS A 82 -0.52 -13.65 10.31
C LYS A 82 0.57 -14.08 9.34
N SER A 83 0.52 -15.32 8.86
CA SER A 83 1.41 -15.84 7.83
C SER A 83 0.69 -16.89 6.99
N ASN A 84 1.23 -17.18 5.81
CA ASN A 84 0.74 -18.25 4.96
C ASN A 84 1.76 -19.37 4.75
N ASN A 85 1.31 -20.47 4.18
CA ASN A 85 2.10 -21.68 4.05
C ASN A 85 3.21 -21.54 3.00
N ASN A 86 4.37 -22.14 3.27
CA ASN A 86 5.44 -22.31 2.29
C ASN A 86 4.92 -22.98 1.01
N GLY A 87 5.26 -22.40 -0.15
CA GLY A 87 4.82 -22.87 -1.47
C GLY A 87 3.63 -22.11 -2.06
N ALA A 88 3.06 -21.14 -1.33
CA ALA A 88 2.13 -20.18 -1.92
C ALA A 88 2.85 -19.27 -2.92
N THR A 89 2.13 -18.81 -3.95
CA THR A 89 2.62 -17.88 -4.99
C THR A 89 3.03 -16.52 -4.42
N PHE A 90 2.48 -16.18 -3.27
CA PHE A 90 2.76 -15.01 -2.48
C PHE A 90 3.05 -15.49 -1.07
N LEU A 91 4.12 -15.05 -0.43
CA LEU A 91 4.42 -15.38 0.97
C LEU A 91 4.36 -14.12 1.82
N PHE A 92 3.87 -14.24 3.04
CA PHE A 92 3.95 -13.15 4.01
C PHE A 92 4.09 -13.65 5.44
N ASN A 93 4.67 -12.80 6.28
CA ASN A 93 4.77 -13.02 7.71
C ASN A 93 4.76 -11.68 8.43
N TYR A 94 3.68 -11.39 9.15
CA TYR A 94 3.47 -10.15 9.87
C TYR A 94 3.11 -10.41 11.32
N SER A 95 3.72 -9.64 12.22
CA SER A 95 3.32 -9.53 13.61
C SER A 95 2.46 -8.29 13.79
N TYR A 96 1.36 -8.43 14.52
CA TYR A 96 0.39 -7.38 14.78
C TYR A 96 0.28 -7.09 16.27
N ASP A 97 0.15 -5.81 16.61
CA ASP A 97 -0.26 -5.29 17.91
C ASP A 97 -1.44 -4.33 17.68
N LEU A 98 -2.64 -4.77 18.06
CA LEU A 98 -3.89 -4.11 17.73
C LEU A 98 -4.65 -3.74 18.99
N ALA A 99 -5.14 -2.49 19.02
CA ALA A 99 -6.14 -2.00 19.96
C ALA A 99 -7.35 -1.49 19.16
N TYR A 100 -8.49 -2.16 19.26
CA TYR A 100 -9.70 -1.76 18.55
C TYR A 100 -10.93 -1.91 19.41
N GLY A 101 -12.02 -1.25 19.03
CA GLY A 101 -13.18 -1.20 19.90
C GLY A 101 -14.33 -0.35 19.40
N LEU A 102 -15.45 -0.40 20.11
CA LEU A 102 -16.60 0.48 19.87
C LEU A 102 -16.69 1.56 20.95
N VAL A 103 -17.06 2.74 20.49
CA VAL A 103 -17.37 3.90 21.33
C VAL A 103 -18.79 4.35 21.01
N TYR A 104 -19.58 4.54 22.06
CA TYR A 104 -20.81 5.30 21.99
C TYR A 104 -20.63 6.61 22.75
N GLU A 105 -20.74 7.73 22.05
CA GLU A 105 -20.56 9.06 22.62
C GLU A 105 -21.57 10.02 22.03
N SER A 106 -22.30 10.74 22.88
CA SER A 106 -23.23 11.80 22.48
C SER A 106 -24.27 11.37 21.43
N GLY A 107 -24.75 10.12 21.51
CA GLY A 107 -25.73 9.57 20.57
C GLY A 107 -25.15 9.00 19.27
N ASN A 108 -23.83 9.02 19.10
CA ASN A 108 -23.14 8.47 17.93
C ASN A 108 -22.34 7.23 18.31
N THR A 109 -22.41 6.21 17.47
CA THR A 109 -21.53 5.04 17.55
C THR A 109 -20.43 5.15 16.51
N TYR A 110 -19.20 4.90 16.91
CA TYR A 110 -18.06 4.69 16.02
C TYR A 110 -17.18 3.55 16.55
N ALA A 111 -16.41 2.93 15.66
CA ALA A 111 -15.34 2.02 16.04
C ALA A 111 -14.00 2.72 15.86
N TYR A 112 -13.04 2.42 16.71
CA TYR A 112 -11.66 2.85 16.52
C TYR A 112 -10.76 1.64 16.27
N TYR A 113 -9.65 1.89 15.59
CA TYR A 113 -8.60 0.93 15.32
C TYR A 113 -7.25 1.63 15.50
N ASN A 114 -6.43 1.15 16.41
CA ASN A 114 -5.03 1.53 16.53
C ASN A 114 -4.21 0.26 16.33
N GLY A 115 -3.60 0.12 15.17
CA GLY A 115 -2.79 -1.04 14.83
C GLY A 115 -1.33 -0.65 14.64
N SER A 116 -0.43 -1.54 15.04
CA SER A 116 0.91 -1.57 14.49
C SER A 116 1.21 -2.96 13.95
N LEU A 117 1.94 -3.01 12.85
CA LEU A 117 2.41 -4.25 12.27
C LEU A 117 3.86 -4.12 11.82
N SER A 118 4.56 -5.24 11.88
CA SER A 118 5.93 -5.37 11.41
C SER A 118 6.08 -6.72 10.73
N GLY A 119 6.67 -6.74 9.55
CA GLY A 119 6.86 -7.99 8.85
C GLY A 119 7.44 -7.87 7.46
N SER A 120 7.27 -8.95 6.70
CA SER A 120 7.77 -9.06 5.36
C SER A 120 6.82 -9.81 4.45
N TYR A 121 7.00 -9.55 3.17
CA TYR A 121 6.25 -10.19 2.12
C TYR A 121 7.16 -10.53 0.94
N ASP A 122 6.79 -11.57 0.21
CA ASP A 122 7.50 -12.06 -0.95
C ASP A 122 6.48 -12.48 -2.03
N GLY A 123 6.16 -11.54 -2.90
CA GLY A 123 5.24 -11.71 -4.01
C GLY A 123 5.91 -11.93 -5.35
N THR A 124 5.10 -12.09 -6.39
CA THR A 124 5.59 -12.33 -7.76
C THR A 124 6.25 -11.10 -8.37
N ARG A 125 5.73 -9.90 -8.10
CA ARG A 125 6.24 -8.62 -8.63
C ARG A 125 7.12 -7.86 -7.63
N PHE A 126 6.83 -7.98 -6.34
CA PHE A 126 7.52 -7.24 -5.29
C PHE A 126 7.78 -8.14 -4.08
N SER A 127 8.88 -7.87 -3.39
CA SER A 127 9.17 -8.45 -2.07
C SER A 127 9.69 -7.33 -1.18
N GLY A 128 9.41 -7.38 0.10
CA GLY A 128 9.78 -6.28 0.97
C GLY A 128 9.58 -6.56 2.44
N SER A 129 9.81 -5.51 3.22
CA SER A 129 9.52 -5.45 4.64
C SER A 129 8.93 -4.09 4.96
N GLU A 130 8.02 -4.05 5.92
CA GLU A 130 7.43 -2.81 6.39
C GLU A 130 7.17 -2.87 7.89
N ASP A 131 7.27 -1.69 8.49
CA ASP A 131 6.67 -1.34 9.75
C ASP A 131 5.56 -0.34 9.44
N ARG A 132 4.34 -0.59 9.93
CA ARG A 132 3.18 0.26 9.67
C ARG A 132 2.39 0.51 10.95
N THR A 133 1.96 1.75 11.15
CA THR A 133 0.99 2.12 12.18
C THR A 133 -0.28 2.64 11.52
N ASN A 134 -1.42 2.29 12.08
CA ASN A 134 -2.75 2.61 11.57
C ASN A 134 -3.55 3.22 12.72
N VAL A 135 -4.18 4.37 12.48
CA VAL A 135 -5.14 4.98 13.42
C VAL A 135 -6.39 5.32 12.66
N TRP A 136 -7.45 4.52 12.81
CA TRP A 136 -8.70 4.68 12.08
C TRP A 136 -9.91 4.83 12.98
N ASN A 137 -10.93 5.48 12.44
CA ASN A 137 -12.27 5.56 12.98
C ASN A 137 -13.29 5.15 11.91
N LEU A 138 -14.08 4.14 12.21
CA LEU A 138 -15.20 3.67 11.40
C LEU A 138 -16.49 4.25 11.97
N SER A 139 -17.34 4.81 11.11
CA SER A 139 -18.64 5.36 11.48
C SER A 139 -19.72 4.84 10.54
N GLY A 140 -20.99 5.17 10.82
CA GLY A 140 -22.11 4.75 9.97
C GLY A 140 -22.92 3.58 10.53
N PHE A 141 -22.87 3.31 11.84
CA PHE A 141 -23.62 2.21 12.50
C PHE A 141 -25.15 2.40 12.57
N ALA A 142 -25.70 3.46 11.99
CA ALA A 142 -27.15 3.60 11.91
C ALA A 142 -27.77 2.44 11.10
N VAL A 143 -28.94 1.94 11.55
CA VAL A 143 -29.64 0.82 10.90
C VAL A 143 -30.04 1.14 9.46
N SER A 144 -30.31 2.42 9.16
CA SER A 144 -30.67 2.87 7.82
C SER A 144 -29.47 3.17 6.92
N ALA A 145 -28.24 3.15 7.44
CA ALA A 145 -27.05 3.40 6.64
C ALA A 145 -26.67 2.15 5.86
N THR A 146 -26.34 2.31 4.57
CA THR A 146 -25.92 1.22 3.68
C THR A 146 -24.40 1.09 3.57
N VAL A 147 -23.67 2.07 4.10
CA VAL A 147 -22.21 2.12 4.08
C VAL A 147 -21.65 2.42 5.46
N TYR A 148 -20.45 1.90 5.71
CA TYR A 148 -19.55 2.43 6.73
C TYR A 148 -18.64 3.51 6.12
N THR A 149 -18.21 4.45 6.95
CA THR A 149 -17.25 5.50 6.58
C THR A 149 -16.03 5.43 7.49
N LEU A 150 -14.89 5.14 6.91
CA LEU A 150 -13.58 5.07 7.55
C LEU A 150 -12.81 6.39 7.32
N ASN A 151 -12.21 6.91 8.38
CA ASN A 151 -11.28 8.03 8.36
C ASN A 151 -10.08 7.71 9.25
N GLY A 152 -8.93 8.33 9.00
CA GLY A 152 -7.76 8.11 9.85
C GLY A 152 -6.44 8.40 9.18
N THR A 153 -5.38 7.82 9.74
CA THR A 153 -4.02 7.95 9.26
C THR A 153 -3.30 6.61 9.23
N ILE A 154 -2.28 6.53 8.38
CA ILE A 154 -1.36 5.41 8.29
C ILE A 154 0.06 5.99 8.18
N GLU A 155 0.98 5.50 8.99
CA GLU A 155 2.41 5.76 8.81
C GLU A 155 3.08 4.44 8.44
N ARG A 156 3.94 4.46 7.43
CA ARG A 156 4.60 3.25 6.93
C ARG A 156 6.05 3.53 6.60
N ASP A 157 6.95 2.76 7.19
CA ASP A 157 8.35 2.71 6.83
C ASP A 157 8.66 1.34 6.24
N GLY A 158 9.37 1.29 5.11
CA GLY A 158 9.61 0.02 4.47
C GLY A 158 10.72 0.00 3.46
N SER A 159 10.94 -1.20 2.95
CA SER A 159 11.75 -1.42 1.76
C SER A 159 11.10 -2.40 0.83
N THR A 160 11.20 -2.11 -0.46
CA THR A 160 10.65 -2.93 -1.53
C THR A 160 11.71 -3.23 -2.56
N GLN A 161 11.81 -4.49 -2.94
CA GLN A 161 12.56 -4.98 -4.06
C GLN A 161 11.58 -5.32 -5.18
N SER A 162 11.67 -4.59 -6.29
CA SER A 162 10.94 -4.94 -7.51
C SER A 162 11.57 -6.15 -8.18
N LYS A 163 10.73 -7.04 -8.73
CA LYS A 163 11.10 -8.22 -9.53
C LYS A 163 10.71 -8.06 -11.00
N ILE A 164 10.21 -6.89 -11.34
CA ILE A 164 9.76 -6.49 -12.66
C ILE A 164 10.46 -5.18 -13.05
N GLY A 165 10.35 -4.79 -14.32
CA GLY A 165 10.97 -3.55 -14.80
C GLY A 165 12.48 -3.52 -14.52
N ALA A 166 12.96 -2.42 -13.94
CA ALA A 166 14.38 -2.23 -13.62
C ALA A 166 14.86 -3.05 -12.40
N MET A 167 13.97 -3.79 -11.73
CA MET A 167 14.27 -4.59 -10.54
C MET A 167 14.99 -3.76 -9.46
N SER A 168 14.53 -2.54 -9.26
CA SER A 168 15.13 -1.61 -8.32
C SER A 168 14.82 -1.98 -6.88
N TYR A 169 15.68 -1.51 -5.99
CA TYR A 169 15.48 -1.54 -4.55
C TYR A 169 15.10 -0.13 -4.08
N MET A 170 13.96 -0.04 -3.39
CA MET A 170 13.41 1.17 -2.80
C MET A 170 13.43 1.08 -1.28
N LYS A 171 13.78 2.19 -0.63
CA LYS A 171 13.46 2.46 0.77
C LYS A 171 12.53 3.65 0.81
N SER A 172 11.45 3.58 1.57
CA SER A 172 10.46 4.64 1.61
C SER A 172 9.85 4.79 3.00
N ALA A 173 9.46 6.03 3.29
CA ALA A 173 8.60 6.42 4.40
C ALA A 173 7.34 7.06 3.82
N SER A 174 6.18 6.72 4.37
CA SER A 174 4.87 7.18 3.92
C SER A 174 4.02 7.68 5.05
N GLU A 175 3.33 8.79 4.82
CA GLU A 175 2.25 9.29 5.65
C GLU A 175 0.98 9.34 4.79
N ILE A 176 -0.06 8.64 5.20
CA ILE A 176 -1.29 8.49 4.43
C ILE A 176 -2.46 8.97 5.27
N THR A 177 -3.25 9.89 4.73
CA THR A 177 -4.51 10.33 5.32
C THR A 177 -5.67 9.64 4.63
N VAL A 178 -6.44 8.87 5.40
CA VAL A 178 -7.65 8.17 4.97
C VAL A 178 -8.84 9.11 5.15
N THR A 179 -9.51 9.48 4.07
CA THR A 179 -10.64 10.43 4.11
C THR A 179 -11.88 9.84 3.46
N ASN A 180 -12.94 9.72 4.25
CA ASN A 180 -14.27 9.29 3.83
C ASN A 180 -14.25 8.02 2.98
N VAL A 181 -13.41 7.05 3.33
CA VAL A 181 -13.37 5.75 2.67
C VAL A 181 -14.66 5.00 3.00
N LYS A 182 -15.40 4.60 1.96
CA LYS A 182 -16.74 4.02 2.09
C LYS A 182 -16.67 2.52 1.87
N MET A 183 -17.23 1.77 2.81
CA MET A 183 -17.34 0.32 2.75
C MET A 183 -18.81 -0.08 2.70
N ASN A 184 -19.20 -0.96 1.76
CA ASN A 184 -20.55 -1.50 1.71
C ASN A 184 -20.82 -2.36 2.96
N LYS A 185 -21.97 -2.18 3.64
CA LYS A 185 -22.27 -2.99 4.83
C LYS A 185 -22.59 -4.46 4.57
N GLY A 186 -23.07 -4.78 3.38
CA GLY A 186 -23.48 -6.12 3.00
C GLY A 186 -22.37 -6.95 2.38
N THR A 187 -21.42 -6.29 1.69
CA THR A 187 -20.32 -6.98 0.99
C THR A 187 -18.94 -6.65 1.52
N TYR A 188 -18.80 -5.58 2.34
CA TYR A 188 -17.53 -5.03 2.81
C TYR A 188 -16.58 -4.57 1.70
N ASP A 189 -17.10 -4.37 0.49
CA ASP A 189 -16.32 -3.83 -0.61
C ASP A 189 -16.11 -2.31 -0.44
N LEU A 190 -14.93 -1.84 -0.88
CA LEU A 190 -14.65 -0.42 -1.07
C LEU A 190 -15.55 0.15 -2.16
N GLU A 191 -16.35 1.16 -1.82
CA GLU A 191 -17.25 1.87 -2.75
C GLU A 191 -16.80 3.29 -3.07
N GLY A 192 -15.85 3.85 -2.32
CA GLY A 192 -15.33 5.19 -2.60
C GLY A 192 -14.50 5.78 -1.49
N GLY A 193 -14.15 7.06 -1.65
CA GLY A 193 -13.31 7.83 -0.74
C GLY A 193 -11.91 8.02 -1.28
N GLU A 194 -11.03 8.59 -0.46
CA GLU A 194 -9.71 9.03 -0.92
C GLU A 194 -8.63 8.77 0.12
N LEU A 195 -7.43 8.42 -0.38
CA LEU A 195 -6.19 8.48 0.38
C LEU A 195 -5.32 9.61 -0.15
N ASN A 196 -4.88 10.48 0.74
CA ASN A 196 -3.82 11.44 0.44
C ASN A 196 -2.50 10.86 0.95
N TRP A 197 -1.55 10.64 0.06
CA TRP A 197 -0.33 9.90 0.32
C TRP A 197 0.89 10.80 0.13
N HIS A 198 1.65 11.03 1.19
CA HIS A 198 2.97 11.61 1.11
C HIS A 198 4.00 10.49 1.20
N ILE A 199 4.85 10.34 0.18
CA ILE A 199 5.87 9.28 0.14
C ILE A 199 7.23 9.86 -0.23
N SER A 200 8.23 9.55 0.59
CA SER A 200 9.61 9.98 0.36
C SER A 200 10.56 8.82 0.56
N GLY A 201 11.74 8.90 -0.05
CA GLY A 201 12.69 7.81 0.05
C GLY A 201 13.82 7.84 -0.95
N THR A 202 14.37 6.67 -1.22
CA THR A 202 15.42 6.46 -2.22
C THR A 202 15.13 5.24 -3.05
N VAL A 203 15.33 5.33 -4.37
CA VAL A 203 15.28 4.21 -5.29
C VAL A 203 16.38 4.34 -6.34
N ALA A 204 17.09 3.24 -6.61
CA ALA A 204 18.27 3.24 -7.50
C ALA A 204 19.33 4.32 -7.18
N GLY A 205 19.46 4.72 -5.91
CA GLY A 205 20.39 5.75 -5.45
C GLY A 205 19.91 7.20 -5.64
N GLN A 206 18.70 7.40 -6.17
CA GLN A 206 18.06 8.72 -6.30
C GLN A 206 17.05 8.92 -5.19
N SER A 207 17.05 10.11 -4.59
CA SER A 207 16.03 10.50 -3.62
C SER A 207 14.77 11.01 -4.33
N PHE A 208 13.62 10.75 -3.72
CA PHE A 208 12.34 11.28 -4.16
C PHE A 208 11.51 11.72 -2.96
N ASP A 209 10.56 12.61 -3.22
CA ASP A 209 9.61 13.15 -2.26
C ASP A 209 8.37 13.61 -3.02
N TYR A 210 7.29 12.84 -2.91
CA TYR A 210 6.09 12.99 -3.73
C TYR A 210 4.82 13.04 -2.88
N THR A 211 3.83 13.74 -3.41
CA THR A 211 2.44 13.66 -2.94
C THR A 211 1.59 13.00 -4.00
N ALA A 212 0.75 12.07 -3.57
CA ALA A 212 -0.19 11.35 -4.41
C ALA A 212 -1.61 11.40 -3.83
N SER A 213 -2.60 11.32 -4.70
CA SER A 213 -4.00 11.10 -4.32
C SER A 213 -4.47 9.78 -4.91
N VAL A 214 -5.10 8.95 -4.09
CA VAL A 214 -5.73 7.69 -4.51
C VAL A 214 -7.23 7.82 -4.29
N VAL A 215 -8.01 7.83 -5.35
CA VAL A 215 -9.47 7.91 -5.30
C VAL A 215 -10.06 6.53 -5.60
N PHE A 216 -10.77 5.97 -4.63
CA PHE A 216 -11.49 4.72 -4.83
C PHE A 216 -12.73 4.97 -5.68
N SER A 217 -12.88 4.21 -6.76
CA SER A 217 -14.00 4.32 -7.70
C SER A 217 -15.03 3.19 -7.54
N GLY A 218 -14.78 2.26 -6.62
CA GLY A 218 -15.54 1.02 -6.47
C GLY A 218 -15.08 -0.07 -7.44
N ASN A 219 -15.76 -1.22 -7.43
CA ASN A 219 -15.51 -2.36 -8.34
C ASN A 219 -14.07 -2.92 -8.32
N GLY A 220 -13.35 -2.75 -7.21
CA GLY A 220 -11.99 -3.25 -7.06
C GLY A 220 -10.91 -2.41 -7.76
N THR A 221 -11.21 -1.15 -8.11
CA THR A 221 -10.24 -0.23 -8.73
C THR A 221 -10.07 1.07 -7.95
N ALA A 222 -8.92 1.71 -8.13
CA ALA A 222 -8.65 3.07 -7.67
C ALA A 222 -7.90 3.88 -8.75
N GLU A 223 -8.12 5.19 -8.77
CA GLU A 223 -7.35 6.13 -9.59
C GLU A 223 -6.25 6.75 -8.73
N LEU A 224 -5.00 6.59 -9.13
CA LEU A 224 -3.83 7.21 -8.51
C LEU A 224 -3.40 8.41 -9.36
N THR A 225 -3.37 9.59 -8.77
CA THR A 225 -2.69 10.76 -9.32
C THR A 225 -1.36 10.96 -8.62
N LEU A 226 -0.25 10.88 -9.35
CA LEU A 226 1.12 11.04 -8.82
C LEU A 226 1.90 11.96 -9.76
N GLU A 227 2.43 13.08 -9.25
CA GLU A 227 3.18 14.07 -10.03
C GLU A 227 2.44 14.57 -11.30
N GLY A 228 1.11 14.56 -11.28
CA GLY A 228 0.25 14.97 -12.40
C GLY A 228 -0.06 13.87 -13.42
N GLU A 229 0.55 12.69 -13.29
CA GLU A 229 0.22 11.50 -14.07
C GLU A 229 -0.90 10.70 -13.38
N ILE A 230 -1.77 10.09 -14.18
CA ILE A 230 -2.92 9.31 -13.70
C ILE A 230 -2.71 7.84 -14.04
N TYR A 231 -2.89 6.99 -13.03
CA TYR A 231 -2.77 5.53 -13.11
C TYR A 231 -4.06 4.88 -12.61
N ILE A 232 -4.47 3.76 -13.22
CA ILE A 232 -5.56 2.94 -12.70
C ILE A 232 -4.98 1.74 -12.00
N ILE A 233 -5.32 1.58 -10.71
CA ILE A 233 -4.84 0.49 -9.87
C ILE A 233 -5.94 -0.56 -9.76
N ASN A 234 -5.59 -1.81 -10.04
CA ASN A 234 -6.39 -2.97 -9.69
C ASN A 234 -6.09 -3.39 -8.24
N LEU A 235 -7.06 -3.24 -7.33
CA LEU A 235 -6.90 -3.48 -5.89
C LEU A 235 -6.81 -4.98 -5.54
N THR A 236 -7.19 -5.86 -6.46
CA THR A 236 -7.02 -7.31 -6.29
C THR A 236 -5.59 -7.75 -6.60
N THR A 237 -4.93 -7.14 -7.58
CA THR A 237 -3.62 -7.59 -8.06
C THR A 237 -2.47 -6.66 -7.66
N GLY A 238 -2.77 -5.41 -7.28
CA GLY A 238 -1.75 -4.38 -7.04
C GLY A 238 -1.04 -3.93 -8.30
N THR A 239 -1.71 -3.99 -9.45
CA THR A 239 -1.13 -3.64 -10.75
C THR A 239 -1.71 -2.36 -11.29
N ILE A 240 -0.85 -1.56 -11.92
CA ILE A 240 -1.24 -0.41 -12.73
C ILE A 240 -1.67 -0.90 -14.12
N GLU A 241 -2.76 -0.34 -14.64
CA GLU A 241 -3.32 -0.56 -15.98
C GLU A 241 -3.07 0.62 -16.93
#